data_AF-A0A5E5P5I8-F1
#
_entry.id   AF-A0A5E5P5I8-F1
#
_cell.length_a   1.000
_cell.length_b   1.000
_cell.length_c   1.000
_cell.angle_alpha   90.00
_cell.angle_beta   90.00
_cell.angle_gamma   90.00
#
_symmetry.space_group_name_H-M   'P 1'
#
loop_
_entity.id
_entity.type
_entity.pdbx_description
1 polymer ?
#
loop_
_entity_poly.entity_id
_entity_poly.type
_entity_poly.pdbx_seq_one_letter_code
_entity_poly.pdbx_strand_id
1 'polypeptide(L)'
;MPVERRQRKEGGAGKREKAGGPDIVPVIGEQAPGALARELLAAAEALEAASQAPAPAGVASYDVRVRIRDGDTPVFGPGRLTLLRAIEATGSISAAARRMGMSYRRAWLLVEAMNHEFREPLVTRHIGGVSGGGAQLTPFAQNLTAHYDTLIKEIRLLLDAHVPTFDAYLKGSKAVDPDEG
;
A
#
# COMPACT_ATOMS: atom_id res chain seq x y z
N MET A 1 28.83 55.66 -62.96
CA MET A 1 28.95 54.19 -63.10
C MET A 1 29.49 53.65 -61.78
N PRO A 2 28.91 52.62 -61.13
CA PRO A 2 27.71 51.84 -61.47
C PRO A 2 26.71 51.56 -60.30
N VAL A 3 25.49 51.15 -60.69
CA VAL A 3 24.61 50.05 -60.18
C VAL A 3 24.18 49.99 -58.70
N GLU A 4 22.88 50.21 -58.41
CA GLU A 4 21.83 49.19 -58.11
C GLU A 4 21.95 48.57 -56.69
N ARG A 5 20.91 48.26 -55.90
CA ARG A 5 19.56 47.80 -56.22
C ARG A 5 18.67 47.82 -54.96
N ARG A 6 17.44 48.30 -55.14
CA ARG A 6 16.13 47.80 -54.66
C ARG A 6 15.95 47.18 -53.26
N GLN A 7 15.05 47.86 -52.52
CA GLN A 7 13.93 47.36 -51.70
C GLN A 7 13.54 45.87 -51.77
N ARG A 8 13.20 45.29 -50.61
CA ARG A 8 11.91 44.62 -50.26
C ARG A 8 11.98 44.21 -48.76
N LYS A 9 11.12 44.74 -47.89
CA LYS A 9 9.76 44.30 -47.49
C LYS A 9 9.72 43.10 -46.51
N GLU A 10 9.28 43.43 -45.29
CA GLU A 10 8.19 42.85 -44.48
C GLU A 10 8.14 41.35 -44.13
N GLY A 11 7.79 41.10 -42.86
CA GLY A 11 7.31 39.84 -42.29
C GLY A 11 8.18 39.44 -41.10
N GLY A 12 7.76 39.48 -39.85
CA GLY A 12 6.45 39.14 -39.31
C GLY A 12 6.69 38.17 -38.14
N ALA A 13 6.10 38.47 -36.99
CA ALA A 13 6.32 37.81 -35.71
C ALA A 13 6.21 36.28 -35.75
N GLY A 14 7.02 35.61 -34.92
CA GLY A 14 7.02 34.15 -34.79
C GLY A 14 7.67 33.68 -33.50
N LYS A 15 7.04 34.00 -32.37
CA LYS A 15 7.26 33.39 -31.06
C LYS A 15 7.16 31.86 -31.22
N ARG A 16 8.19 31.10 -30.87
CA ARG A 16 8.11 29.64 -30.74
C ARG A 16 8.61 29.24 -29.36
N GLU A 17 7.65 29.24 -28.42
CA GLU A 17 7.56 28.23 -27.38
C GLU A 17 7.84 26.85 -28.00
N LYS A 18 8.85 26.14 -27.51
CA LYS A 18 8.83 24.68 -27.58
C LYS A 18 8.22 24.16 -26.30
N ALA A 19 6.90 24.06 -26.35
CA ALA A 19 6.07 23.27 -25.47
C ALA A 19 6.54 21.81 -25.42
N GLY A 20 6.23 21.17 -24.29
CA GLY A 20 6.58 19.80 -23.98
C GLY A 20 6.23 18.82 -25.09
N GLY A 21 7.15 17.90 -25.35
CA GLY A 21 6.80 16.65 -25.99
C GLY A 21 5.84 15.90 -25.07
N PRO A 22 4.76 15.30 -25.59
CA PRO A 22 3.92 14.44 -24.78
C PRO A 22 4.75 13.21 -24.40
N ASP A 23 5.01 13.03 -23.11
CA ASP A 23 5.33 11.71 -22.58
C ASP A 23 4.13 10.83 -22.87
N ILE A 24 4.29 9.96 -23.86
CA ILE A 24 3.33 8.93 -24.23
C ILE A 24 3.31 7.95 -23.06
N VAL A 25 2.43 8.20 -22.09
CA VAL A 25 2.03 7.19 -21.11
C VAL A 25 1.39 6.06 -21.93
N PRO A 26 1.89 4.82 -21.90
CA PRO A 26 1.24 3.75 -22.61
C PRO A 26 -0.15 3.58 -22.01
N VAL A 27 -1.18 3.69 -22.85
CA VAL A 27 -2.54 3.28 -22.52
C VAL A 27 -2.49 1.76 -22.36
N ILE A 28 -2.28 1.30 -21.14
CA ILE A 28 -2.35 -0.12 -20.80
C ILE A 28 -3.83 -0.49 -20.87
N GLY A 29 -4.18 -1.30 -21.87
CA GLY A 29 -5.55 -1.70 -22.15
C GLY A 29 -6.22 -2.35 -20.95
N GLU A 30 -7.34 -1.74 -20.55
CA GLU A 30 -8.62 -2.30 -20.10
C GLU A 30 -8.69 -3.74 -19.55
N GLN A 31 -7.69 -4.18 -18.78
CA GLN A 31 -7.86 -5.24 -17.80
C GLN A 31 -8.09 -4.56 -16.45
N ALA A 32 -9.30 -4.71 -15.90
CA ALA A 32 -9.68 -4.09 -14.65
C ALA A 32 -8.62 -4.39 -13.56
N PRO A 33 -8.00 -3.38 -12.93
CA PRO A 33 -6.90 -3.56 -11.98
C PRO A 33 -7.24 -4.46 -10.78
N GLY A 34 -8.53 -4.72 -10.53
CA GLY A 34 -9.03 -5.49 -9.41
C GLY A 34 -8.68 -6.98 -9.39
N ALA A 35 -8.58 -7.68 -10.53
CA ALA A 35 -8.30 -9.12 -10.52
C ALA A 35 -6.85 -9.41 -10.06
N LEU A 36 -5.90 -8.69 -10.65
CA LEU A 36 -4.50 -8.76 -10.28
C LEU A 36 -4.30 -8.24 -8.85
N ALA A 37 -4.95 -7.15 -8.46
CA ALA A 37 -4.88 -6.65 -7.09
C ALA A 37 -5.34 -7.67 -6.03
N ARG A 38 -6.40 -8.45 -6.33
CA ARG A 38 -6.90 -9.52 -5.44
C ARG A 38 -5.89 -10.66 -5.31
N GLU A 39 -5.30 -11.11 -6.40
CA GLU A 39 -4.28 -12.16 -6.40
C GLU A 39 -3.03 -11.72 -5.63
N LEU A 40 -2.60 -10.47 -5.85
CA LEU A 40 -1.47 -9.87 -5.16
C LEU A 40 -1.72 -9.70 -3.65
N LEU A 41 -2.97 -9.44 -3.25
CA LEU A 41 -3.38 -9.36 -1.86
C LEU A 41 -3.32 -10.73 -1.19
N ALA A 42 -3.89 -11.77 -1.83
CA ALA A 42 -3.84 -13.14 -1.32
C ALA A 42 -2.40 -13.61 -1.08
N ALA A 43 -1.49 -13.26 -1.99
CA ALA A 43 -0.07 -13.59 -1.83
C ALA A 43 0.65 -12.75 -0.76
N ALA A 44 0.20 -11.52 -0.46
CA ALA A 44 0.75 -10.74 0.66
C ALA A 44 0.27 -11.29 2.02
N GLU A 45 -0.99 -11.72 2.08
CA GLU A 45 -1.57 -12.36 3.26
C GLU A 45 -0.86 -13.67 3.61
N ALA A 46 -0.47 -14.47 2.62
CA ALA A 46 0.31 -15.68 2.84
C ALA A 46 1.68 -15.40 3.49
N LEU A 47 2.31 -14.26 3.15
CA LEU A 47 3.59 -13.84 3.73
C LEU A 47 3.43 -13.38 5.18
N GLU A 48 2.32 -12.69 5.48
CA GLU A 48 2.03 -12.13 6.81
C GLU A 48 1.55 -13.21 7.80
N ALA A 49 0.77 -14.19 7.31
CA ALA A 49 0.39 -15.38 8.08
C ALA A 49 1.59 -16.20 8.55
N ALA A 50 2.72 -16.16 7.83
CA ALA A 50 3.95 -16.85 8.20
C ALA A 50 4.76 -16.12 9.29
N SER A 51 4.41 -14.87 9.65
CA SER A 51 5.20 -14.04 10.57
C SER A 51 4.84 -14.23 12.05
N GLN A 52 3.75 -14.93 12.39
CA GLN A 52 3.32 -15.13 13.78
C GLN A 52 3.97 -16.41 14.34
N ALA A 53 4.91 -16.26 15.27
CA ALA A 53 5.52 -17.42 15.94
C ALA A 53 4.46 -18.17 16.78
N PRO A 54 4.45 -19.52 16.76
CA PRO A 54 3.46 -20.30 17.50
C PRO A 54 3.66 -20.15 19.01
N ALA A 55 2.56 -19.96 19.75
CA ALA A 55 2.57 -20.00 21.20
C ALA A 55 2.95 -21.40 21.72
N PRO A 56 3.55 -21.52 22.92
CA PRO A 56 3.87 -22.80 23.51
C PRO A 56 2.61 -23.68 23.68
N ALA A 57 2.77 -24.98 23.46
CA ALA A 57 1.68 -25.94 23.61
C ALA A 57 1.13 -25.93 25.06
N GLY A 58 -0.19 -25.84 25.19
CA GLY A 58 -0.88 -25.83 26.50
C GLY A 58 -1.38 -24.45 26.95
N VAL A 59 -1.04 -23.38 26.24
CA VAL A 59 -1.58 -22.02 26.46
C VAL A 59 -2.43 -21.61 25.26
N ALA A 60 -3.64 -21.11 25.51
CA ALA A 60 -4.52 -20.59 24.48
C ALA A 60 -3.88 -19.37 23.82
N SER A 61 -3.96 -19.31 22.49
CA SER A 61 -3.45 -18.19 21.69
C SER A 61 -4.37 -17.94 20.51
N TYR A 62 -4.22 -16.78 19.86
CA TYR A 62 -5.05 -16.39 18.73
C TYR A 62 -4.23 -15.83 17.57
N ASP A 63 -4.76 -16.03 16.36
CA ASP A 63 -4.35 -15.35 15.13
C ASP A 63 -5.58 -14.64 14.55
N VAL A 64 -5.52 -13.32 14.44
CA VAL A 64 -6.62 -12.50 13.93
C VAL A 64 -6.16 -11.66 12.74
N ARG A 65 -6.83 -11.85 11.60
CA ARG A 65 -6.60 -11.08 10.37
C ARG A 65 -7.88 -10.36 9.96
N VAL A 66 -7.90 -9.04 10.15
CA VAL A 66 -9.06 -8.21 9.82
C VAL A 66 -8.89 -7.60 8.43
N ARG A 67 -9.89 -7.79 7.56
CA ARG A 67 -9.92 -7.24 6.20
C ARG A 67 -11.20 -6.45 6.01
N ILE A 68 -11.07 -5.25 5.47
CA ILE A 68 -12.19 -4.44 5.04
C ILE A 68 -12.56 -4.83 3.62
N ARG A 69 -13.85 -5.04 3.37
CA ARG A 69 -14.39 -5.46 2.07
C ARG A 69 -15.41 -4.45 1.58
N ASP A 70 -15.42 -4.23 0.28
CA ASP A 70 -16.54 -3.61 -0.45
C ASP A 70 -17.22 -4.72 -1.27
N GLY A 71 -18.41 -5.12 -0.81
CA GLY A 71 -19.06 -6.37 -1.24
C GLY A 71 -18.11 -7.56 -1.09
N ASP A 72 -17.82 -8.23 -2.20
CA ASP A 72 -16.90 -9.37 -2.25
C ASP A 72 -15.43 -9.00 -2.56
N THR A 73 -15.13 -7.72 -2.65
CA THR A 73 -13.77 -7.25 -2.94
C THR A 73 -13.07 -6.84 -1.65
N PRO A 74 -11.94 -7.46 -1.28
CA PRO A 74 -11.13 -6.97 -0.18
C PRO A 74 -10.40 -5.68 -0.57
N VAL A 75 -10.72 -4.58 0.12
CA VAL A 75 -10.24 -3.22 -0.16
C VAL A 75 -9.21 -2.72 0.86
N PHE A 76 -9.13 -3.30 2.04
CA PHE A 76 -8.08 -2.94 3.00
C PHE A 76 -7.76 -4.08 3.94
N GLY A 77 -6.53 -4.12 4.44
CA GLY A 77 -6.06 -5.20 5.29
C GLY A 77 -4.57 -5.10 5.59
N PRO A 78 -4.00 -6.10 6.27
CA PRO A 78 -2.65 -6.03 6.81
C PRO A 78 -1.60 -5.88 5.70
N GLY A 79 -1.73 -6.61 4.58
CA GLY A 79 -0.76 -6.51 3.48
C GLY A 79 -0.72 -5.12 2.81
N ARG A 80 -1.87 -4.46 2.66
CA ARG A 80 -1.95 -3.08 2.13
C ARG A 80 -1.38 -2.08 3.14
N LEU A 81 -1.68 -2.23 4.42
CA LEU A 81 -1.09 -1.44 5.50
C LEU A 81 0.44 -1.56 5.51
N THR A 82 0.97 -2.78 5.42
CA THR A 82 2.41 -3.06 5.42
C THR A 82 3.10 -2.40 4.22
N LEU A 83 2.50 -2.42 3.04
CA LEU A 83 3.00 -1.68 1.87
C LEU A 83 3.00 -0.17 2.10
N LEU A 84 1.91 0.40 2.62
CA LEU A 84 1.81 1.83 2.91
C LEU A 84 2.87 2.27 3.92
N ARG A 85 3.05 1.54 5.02
CA ARG A 85 4.09 1.81 6.02
C ARG A 85 5.50 1.67 5.44
N ALA A 86 5.73 0.69 4.58
CA ALA A 86 7.02 0.53 3.91
C ALA A 86 7.32 1.72 2.97
N ILE A 87 6.30 2.26 2.29
CA ILE A 87 6.43 3.46 1.46
C ILE A 87 6.71 4.68 2.35
N GLU A 88 5.94 4.88 3.42
CA GLU A 88 6.14 5.97 4.38
C GLU A 88 7.57 5.98 4.95
N ALA A 89 8.06 4.81 5.38
CA ALA A 89 9.38 4.68 5.97
C ALA A 89 10.56 4.82 4.98
N THR A 90 10.32 4.66 3.68
CA THR A 90 11.39 4.69 2.66
C THR A 90 11.29 5.86 1.70
N GLY A 91 10.14 6.52 1.62
CA GLY A 91 9.84 7.52 0.60
C GLY A 91 9.84 6.99 -0.84
N SER A 92 9.81 5.67 -1.06
CA SER A 92 9.92 5.07 -2.39
C SER A 92 9.18 3.74 -2.53
N ILE A 93 8.36 3.62 -3.57
CA ILE A 93 7.69 2.35 -3.93
C ILE A 93 8.72 1.25 -4.24
N SER A 94 9.85 1.61 -4.87
CA SER A 94 10.90 0.65 -5.21
C SER A 94 11.60 0.08 -3.97
N ALA A 95 11.85 0.92 -2.96
CA ALA A 95 12.48 0.51 -1.72
C ALA A 95 11.50 -0.30 -0.85
N ALA A 96 10.23 0.11 -0.80
CA ALA A 96 9.15 -0.66 -0.17
C ALA A 96 9.02 -2.07 -0.78
N ALA A 97 9.01 -2.16 -2.11
CA ALA A 97 8.94 -3.45 -2.81
C ALA A 97 10.10 -4.39 -2.42
N ARG A 98 11.34 -3.87 -2.41
CA ARG A 98 12.53 -4.63 -1.98
C ARG A 98 12.42 -5.11 -0.53
N ARG A 99 11.96 -4.24 0.38
CA ARG A 99 11.75 -4.59 1.79
C ARG A 99 10.73 -5.70 1.98
N MET A 100 9.70 -5.73 1.15
CA MET A 100 8.64 -6.74 1.22
C MET A 100 8.94 -7.99 0.36
N GLY A 101 10.15 -8.11 -0.21
CA GLY A 101 10.52 -9.25 -1.05
C GLY A 101 9.66 -9.39 -2.32
N MET A 102 9.11 -8.29 -2.84
CA MET A 102 8.25 -8.29 -4.03
C MET A 102 8.82 -7.47 -5.19
N SER A 103 8.33 -7.72 -6.40
CA SER A 103 8.75 -6.94 -7.57
C SER A 103 8.21 -5.51 -7.52
N TYR A 104 8.96 -4.56 -8.07
CA TYR A 104 8.51 -3.18 -8.19
C TYR A 104 7.17 -3.07 -8.93
N ARG A 105 7.00 -3.81 -10.03
CA ARG A 105 5.73 -3.85 -10.80
C ARG A 105 4.56 -4.25 -9.90
N ARG A 106 4.76 -5.24 -9.03
CA ARG A 106 3.74 -5.70 -8.07
C ARG A 106 3.37 -4.61 -7.07
N ALA A 107 4.37 -3.96 -6.45
CA ALA A 107 4.11 -2.86 -5.51
C ALA A 107 3.41 -1.68 -6.20
N TRP A 108 3.80 -1.37 -7.44
CA TRP A 108 3.19 -0.30 -8.22
C TRP A 108 1.72 -0.55 -8.53
N LEU A 109 1.37 -1.76 -8.99
CA LEU A 109 -0.02 -2.15 -9.27
C LEU A 109 -0.90 -2.11 -8.01
N LEU A 110 -0.36 -2.51 -6.86
CA LEU A 110 -1.07 -2.40 -5.59
C LEU A 110 -1.34 -0.94 -5.21
N VAL A 111 -0.35 -0.06 -5.39
CA VAL A 111 -0.52 1.38 -5.15
C VAL A 111 -1.56 1.98 -6.09
N GLU A 112 -1.53 1.63 -7.37
CA GLU A 112 -2.50 2.11 -8.36
C GLU A 112 -3.92 1.65 -8.03
N ALA A 113 -4.10 0.36 -7.71
CA ALA A 113 -5.39 -0.17 -7.27
C ALA A 113 -5.91 0.55 -6.02
N MET A 114 -5.06 0.76 -5.01
CA MET A 114 -5.44 1.52 -3.81
C MET A 114 -5.81 2.97 -4.11
N ASN A 115 -5.11 3.65 -5.02
CA ASN A 115 -5.44 5.02 -5.36
C ASN A 115 -6.78 5.14 -6.11
N HIS A 116 -7.23 4.08 -6.79
CA HIS A 116 -8.48 4.05 -7.53
C HIS A 116 -9.67 3.55 -6.68
N GLU A 117 -9.43 2.63 -5.74
CA GLU A 117 -10.49 2.03 -4.91
C GLU A 117 -10.98 2.94 -3.78
N PHE A 118 -10.23 4.01 -3.46
CA PHE A 118 -10.57 4.94 -2.39
C PHE A 118 -11.00 6.30 -2.95
N ARG A 119 -11.79 7.03 -2.15
CA ARG A 119 -12.30 8.36 -2.51
C ARG A 119 -11.22 9.41 -2.77
N GLU A 120 -10.03 9.20 -2.21
CA GLU A 120 -8.85 10.05 -2.37
C GLU A 120 -7.64 9.14 -2.56
N PRO A 121 -6.63 9.55 -3.34
CA PRO A 121 -5.40 8.78 -3.50
C PRO A 121 -4.76 8.49 -2.14
N LEU A 122 -4.29 7.26 -1.93
CA LEU A 122 -3.55 6.91 -0.72
C LEU A 122 -2.07 7.31 -0.80
N VAL A 123 -1.49 7.27 -2.01
CA VAL A 123 -0.07 7.56 -2.23
C VAL A 123 0.07 8.59 -3.35
N THR A 124 0.77 9.68 -3.06
CA THR A 124 1.22 10.65 -4.08
C THR A 124 2.65 10.34 -4.50
N ARG A 125 2.95 10.69 -5.76
CA ARG A 125 4.27 10.47 -6.36
C ARG A 125 4.81 11.81 -6.82
N HIS A 126 6.08 12.08 -6.54
CA HIS A 126 6.79 13.22 -7.10
C HIS A 126 7.70 12.72 -8.22
N ILE A 127 7.54 13.31 -9.41
CA ILE A 127 8.48 13.10 -10.51
C ILE A 127 9.73 13.90 -10.15
N GLY A 128 10.79 13.21 -9.73
CA GLY A 128 12.07 13.83 -9.40
C GLY A 128 13.06 13.67 -10.54
N GLY A 129 13.71 14.77 -10.91
CA GLY A 129 14.89 14.79 -11.79
C GLY A 129 16.10 14.13 -11.10
N VAL A 130 17.27 14.77 -11.11
CA VAL A 130 18.59 14.19 -10.75
C VAL A 130 18.65 13.42 -9.41
N SER A 131 17.74 13.68 -8.45
CA SER A 131 17.64 13.00 -7.15
C SER A 131 16.66 11.81 -7.09
N GLY A 132 15.97 11.48 -8.19
CA GLY A 132 15.02 10.37 -8.28
C GLY A 132 13.61 10.71 -7.80
N GLY A 133 12.61 10.07 -8.39
CA GLY A 133 11.21 10.21 -8.01
C GLY A 133 10.89 9.59 -6.64
N GLY A 134 10.01 10.25 -5.88
CA GLY A 134 9.59 9.85 -4.54
C GLY A 134 8.12 9.42 -4.46
N ALA A 135 7.76 8.75 -3.37
CA ALA A 135 6.38 8.40 -3.04
C ALA A 135 6.10 8.69 -1.56
N GLN A 136 4.94 9.27 -1.27
CA GLN A 136 4.53 9.67 0.07
C GLN A 136 3.06 9.32 0.28
N LEU A 137 2.68 9.03 1.54
CA LEU A 137 1.29 8.87 1.90
C LEU A 137 0.59 10.22 1.90
N THR A 138 -0.67 10.22 1.47
CA THR A 138 -1.53 11.38 1.63
C THR A 138 -2.02 11.50 3.08
N PRO A 139 -2.48 12.69 3.51
CA PRO A 139 -3.16 12.83 4.80
C PRO A 139 -4.35 11.88 4.94
N PHE A 140 -5.06 11.61 3.85
CA PHE A 140 -6.15 10.65 3.81
C PHE A 140 -5.68 9.21 4.13
N ALA A 141 -4.57 8.77 3.53
CA ALA A 141 -3.97 7.47 3.86
C ALA A 141 -3.52 7.38 5.31
N GLN A 142 -2.90 8.43 5.85
CA GLN A 142 -2.44 8.46 7.24
C GLN A 142 -3.62 8.28 8.23
N ASN A 143 -4.73 8.98 7.97
CA ASN A 143 -5.95 8.82 8.76
C ASN A 143 -6.54 7.39 8.63
N LEU A 144 -6.57 6.84 7.42
CA LEU A 144 -7.03 5.47 7.18
C LEU A 144 -6.19 4.44 7.94
N THR A 145 -4.86 4.55 7.89
CA THR A 145 -3.95 3.64 8.60
C THR A 145 -4.11 3.75 10.11
N ALA A 146 -4.27 4.97 10.64
CA ALA A 146 -4.47 5.20 12.07
C ALA A 146 -5.82 4.64 12.58
N HIS A 147 -6.89 4.76 11.79
CA HIS A 147 -8.17 4.14 12.11
C HIS A 147 -8.08 2.62 12.12
N TYR A 148 -7.40 2.03 11.13
CA TYR A 148 -7.19 0.58 11.09
C TYR A 148 -6.38 0.09 12.29
N ASP A 149 -5.33 0.83 12.69
CA ASP A 149 -4.53 0.49 13.88
C ASP A 149 -5.34 0.52 15.17
N THR A 150 -6.19 1.54 15.33
CA THR A 150 -7.10 1.64 16.47
C THR A 150 -8.04 0.43 16.53
N LEU A 151 -8.66 0.07 15.40
CA LEU A 151 -9.55 -1.09 15.29
C LEU A 151 -8.83 -2.39 15.68
N ILE A 152 -7.64 -2.65 15.14
CA ILE A 152 -6.87 -3.85 15.48
C ILE A 152 -6.51 -3.88 16.95
N LYS A 153 -6.15 -2.73 17.54
CA LYS A 153 -5.84 -2.63 18.96
C LYS A 153 -7.06 -2.98 19.82
N GLU A 154 -8.23 -2.44 19.51
CA GLU A 154 -9.47 -2.75 20.24
C GLU A 154 -9.85 -4.23 20.15
N ILE A 155 -9.74 -4.82 18.95
CA ILE A 155 -9.98 -6.25 18.75
C ILE A 155 -9.01 -7.09 19.56
N ARG A 156 -7.72 -6.75 19.57
CA ARG A 156 -6.71 -7.46 20.36
C ARG A 156 -7.00 -7.37 21.85
N LEU A 157 -7.37 -6.20 22.37
CA LEU A 157 -7.74 -6.05 23.78
C LEU A 157 -8.92 -6.93 24.17
N LEU A 158 -9.93 -7.04 23.30
CA LEU A 158 -11.07 -7.93 23.52
C LEU A 158 -10.62 -9.40 23.50
N LEU A 159 -9.78 -9.78 22.53
CA LEU A 159 -9.29 -11.16 22.43
C LEU A 159 -8.39 -11.52 23.63
N ASP A 160 -7.48 -10.66 24.03
CA ASP A 160 -6.62 -10.84 25.20
C ASP A 160 -7.43 -11.07 26.48
N ALA A 161 -8.58 -10.40 26.62
CA ALA A 161 -9.49 -10.60 27.75
C ALA A 161 -10.21 -11.96 27.75
N HIS A 162 -10.45 -12.55 26.56
CA HIS A 162 -11.23 -13.78 26.42
C HIS A 162 -10.39 -15.04 26.20
N VAL A 163 -9.21 -14.93 25.59
CA VAL A 163 -8.36 -16.07 25.24
C VAL A 163 -7.97 -16.94 26.45
N PRO A 164 -7.66 -16.40 27.65
CA PRO A 164 -7.35 -17.22 28.82
C PRO A 164 -8.50 -18.15 29.25
N THR A 165 -9.76 -17.82 28.93
CA THR A 165 -10.89 -18.72 29.23
C THR A 165 -10.81 -20.05 28.48
N PHE A 166 -10.07 -20.09 27.37
CA PHE A 166 -9.85 -21.31 26.59
C PHE A 166 -8.82 -22.24 27.24
N ASP A 167 -7.96 -21.76 28.16
CA ASP A 167 -6.98 -22.60 28.85
C ASP A 167 -7.66 -23.75 29.58
N ALA A 168 -8.83 -23.51 30.21
CA ALA A 168 -9.63 -24.53 30.89
C ALA A 168 -10.10 -25.68 29.99
N TYR A 169 -10.13 -25.48 28.66
CA TYR A 169 -10.55 -26.50 27.68
C TYR A 169 -9.36 -27.20 27.00
N LEU A 170 -8.11 -26.77 27.24
CA LEU A 170 -6.93 -27.34 26.64
C LEU A 170 -6.37 -28.48 27.49
N LYS A 171 -6.00 -29.59 26.84
CA LYS A 171 -5.42 -30.81 27.48
C LYS A 171 -4.12 -30.58 28.27
N GLY A 172 -3.54 -29.38 28.23
CA GLY A 172 -2.29 -29.00 28.90
C GLY A 172 -2.43 -27.99 30.04
N SER A 173 -3.65 -27.56 30.40
CA SER A 173 -3.85 -26.71 31.56
C SER A 173 -3.61 -27.52 32.82
N LYS A 174 -2.54 -27.19 33.56
CA LYS A 174 -2.43 -27.61 34.95
C LYS A 174 -3.63 -27.01 35.67
N ALA A 175 -4.55 -27.87 36.08
CA ALA A 175 -5.51 -27.54 37.12
C ALA A 175 -4.72 -26.92 38.28
N VAL A 176 -4.97 -25.63 38.55
CA VAL A 176 -4.63 -25.06 39.85
C VAL A 176 -5.58 -25.76 40.83
N ASP A 177 -5.05 -26.72 41.59
CA ASP A 177 -5.77 -27.35 42.69
C ASP A 177 -6.21 -26.25 43.68
N PRO A 178 -7.51 -26.17 44.02
CA PRO A 178 -8.01 -25.15 44.95
C PRO A 178 -7.79 -25.51 46.44
N ASP A 179 -6.85 -26.38 46.78
CA ASP A 179 -6.69 -26.93 48.15
C ASP A 179 -5.26 -26.78 48.74
N GLU A 180 -4.66 -25.59 48.59
CA GLU A 180 -3.58 -25.13 49.49
C GLU A 180 -3.94 -23.77 50.09
N GLY A 181 -4.52 -23.81 51.30
CA GLY A 181 -4.81 -22.65 52.15
C GLY A 181 -5.77 -22.94 53.27
#